data_AF-A0A2T4MUG0-F1
#
_entry.id   AF-A0A2T4MUG0-F1
#
_cell.length_a   1.000
_cell.length_b   1.000
_cell.length_c   1.000
_cell.angle_alpha   90.00
_cell.angle_beta   90.00
_cell.angle_gamma   90.00
#
_symmetry.space_group_name_H-M   'P 1'
#
loop_
_entity.id
_entity.type
_entity.pdbx_description
1 polymer ?
#
loop_
_entity_poly.entity_id
_entity_poly.type
_entity_poly.pdbx_seq_one_letter_code
_entity_poly.pdbx_strand_id
1 'polypeptide(L)'
;MQAETLRSSWTLDGIRIFLVHDPKTSRFKVGTRWYWLGTFAKVDDGCAAFEALEMIEPCDHSLLRKFLTKETMKSTIVSAKPGKGSRKISDLIDRIERKMHCAGGLHAIQ
;
A
#
# COMPACT_ATOMS: atom_id res chain seq x y z
N MET A 1 -14.80 -9.74 -19.37
CA MET A 1 -14.92 -8.64 -18.38
C MET A 1 -13.63 -7.85 -18.34
N GLN A 2 -13.71 -6.52 -18.30
CA GLN A 2 -12.56 -5.61 -18.25
C GLN A 2 -12.24 -5.26 -16.79
N ALA A 3 -10.98 -4.93 -16.51
CA ALA A 3 -10.58 -4.46 -15.18
C ALA A 3 -11.17 -3.06 -14.92
N GLU A 4 -11.60 -2.81 -13.68
CA GLU A 4 -12.29 -1.59 -13.29
C GLU A 4 -11.42 -0.76 -12.35
N THR A 5 -11.25 0.53 -12.63
CA THR A 5 -10.55 1.43 -11.71
C THR A 5 -11.52 1.92 -10.64
N LEU A 6 -11.28 1.54 -9.39
CA LEU A 6 -12.10 1.94 -8.25
C LEU A 6 -11.70 3.33 -7.73
N ARG A 7 -10.40 3.61 -7.66
CA ARG A 7 -9.84 4.90 -7.21
C ARG A 7 -8.57 5.23 -7.99
N SER A 8 -8.29 6.53 -8.12
CA SER A 8 -7.00 7.00 -8.62
C SER A 8 -6.64 8.33 -7.95
N SER A 9 -5.34 8.54 -7.74
CA SER A 9 -4.80 9.71 -7.05
C SER A 9 -3.33 9.90 -7.42
N TRP A 10 -2.62 10.74 -6.67
CA TRP A 10 -1.20 11.00 -6.82
C TRP A 10 -0.49 10.76 -5.50
N THR A 11 0.73 10.25 -5.59
CA THR A 11 1.70 10.25 -4.48
C THR A 11 2.29 11.66 -4.28
N LEU A 12 3.00 11.88 -3.17
CA LEU A 12 3.63 13.16 -2.84
C LEU A 12 4.66 13.62 -3.89
N ASP A 13 5.32 12.69 -4.58
CA ASP A 13 6.27 12.94 -5.67
C ASP A 13 5.60 13.08 -7.05
N GLY A 14 4.26 13.13 -7.12
CA GLY A 14 3.52 13.38 -8.35
C GLY A 14 3.35 12.16 -9.26
N ILE A 15 3.51 10.94 -8.73
CA ILE A 15 3.27 9.71 -9.49
C ILE A 15 1.79 9.32 -9.40
N ARG A 16 1.17 9.06 -10.56
CA ARG A 16 -0.22 8.61 -10.61
C ARG A 16 -0.34 7.19 -10.08
N ILE A 17 -1.25 6.99 -9.12
CA ILE A 17 -1.58 5.69 -8.54
C ILE A 17 -3.04 5.31 -8.78
N PHE A 18 -3.30 4.01 -8.79
CA PHE A 18 -4.59 3.39 -9.09
C PHE A 18 -4.87 2.25 -8.11
N LEU A 19 -6.14 2.14 -7.71
CA LEU A 19 -6.72 0.93 -7.12
C LEU A 19 -7.67 0.34 -8.16
N VAL A 20 -7.38 -0.88 -8.59
CA VAL A 20 -8.08 -1.56 -9.69
C VAL A 20 -8.64 -2.89 -9.22
N HIS A 21 -9.89 -3.17 -9.55
CA HIS A 21 -10.49 -4.49 -9.40
C HIS A 21 -10.26 -5.30 -10.68
N ASP A 22 -9.63 -6.47 -10.53
CA ASP A 22 -9.44 -7.44 -11.61
C ASP A 22 -10.49 -8.55 -11.48
N PRO A 23 -11.56 -8.54 -12.30
CA PRO A 23 -12.65 -9.51 -12.19
C PRO A 23 -12.25 -10.92 -12.60
N LYS A 24 -11.13 -11.11 -13.32
CA LYS A 24 -10.66 -12.45 -13.69
C LYS A 24 -10.09 -13.20 -12.48
N THR A 25 -9.46 -12.46 -11.57
CA THR A 25 -8.82 -13.03 -10.38
C THR A 25 -9.60 -12.73 -9.10
N SER A 26 -10.64 -11.89 -9.19
CA SER A 26 -11.37 -11.32 -8.05
C SER A 26 -10.41 -10.69 -7.03
N ARG A 27 -9.41 -9.95 -7.51
CA ARG A 27 -8.38 -9.29 -6.69
C ARG A 27 -8.37 -7.79 -6.88
N PHE A 28 -7.89 -7.10 -5.87
CA PHE A 28 -7.69 -5.66 -5.85
C PHE A 28 -6.21 -5.35 -6.01
N LYS A 29 -5.84 -4.61 -7.05
CA LYS A 29 -4.45 -4.27 -7.37
C LYS A 29 -4.22 -2.80 -7.12
N VAL A 30 -3.15 -2.50 -6.40
CA VAL A 30 -2.67 -1.13 -6.19
C VAL A 30 -1.37 -0.96 -6.95
N GLY A 31 -1.23 0.12 -7.70
CA GLY A 31 -0.04 0.35 -8.52
C GLY A 31 -0.06 1.67 -9.24
N THR A 32 0.96 1.88 -10.05
CA THR A 32 1.10 3.04 -10.91
C THR A 32 0.61 2.72 -12.31
N ARG A 33 0.76 3.66 -13.26
CA ARG A 33 0.59 3.38 -14.69
C ARG A 33 1.52 2.26 -15.20
N TRP A 34 2.69 2.12 -14.59
CA TRP A 34 3.78 1.31 -15.13
C TRP A 34 3.88 -0.08 -14.49
N TYR A 35 3.57 -0.19 -13.20
CA TYR A 35 3.72 -1.46 -12.47
C TYR A 35 2.81 -1.57 -11.26
N TRP A 36 2.49 -2.81 -10.90
CA TRP A 36 1.69 -3.13 -9.71
C TRP A 36 2.54 -3.24 -8.45
N LEU A 37 2.16 -2.49 -7.43
CA LEU A 37 2.79 -2.43 -6.11
C LEU A 37 2.24 -3.49 -5.14
N GLY A 38 0.96 -3.82 -5.27
CA GLY A 38 0.30 -4.77 -4.37
C GLY A 38 -0.90 -5.44 -5.01
N THR A 39 -1.25 -6.62 -4.51
CA THR A 39 -2.45 -7.36 -4.90
C THR A 39 -3.09 -7.96 -3.65
N PHE A 40 -4.37 -7.69 -3.47
CA PHE A 40 -5.11 -7.95 -2.23
C PHE A 40 -6.38 -8.74 -2.52
N ALA A 41 -6.78 -9.56 -1.55
CA ALA A 41 -8.01 -10.34 -1.63
C ALA A 41 -9.25 -9.50 -1.25
N LYS A 42 -9.09 -8.54 -0.35
CA LYS A 42 -10.16 -7.70 0.19
C LYS A 42 -9.99 -6.27 -0.30
N VAL A 43 -11.11 -5.59 -0.56
CA VAL A 43 -11.12 -4.19 -0.98
C VAL A 43 -10.54 -3.28 0.10
N ASP A 44 -10.83 -3.55 1.38
CA ASP A 44 -10.34 -2.76 2.52
C ASP A 44 -8.81 -2.73 2.60
N ASP A 45 -8.16 -3.88 2.37
CA ASP A 45 -6.70 -3.97 2.34
C ASP A 45 -6.13 -3.17 1.14
N GLY A 46 -6.82 -3.23 -0.01
CA GLY A 46 -6.48 -2.42 -1.19
C GLY A 46 -6.62 -0.92 -0.94
N CYS A 47 -7.69 -0.48 -0.26
CA CYS A 47 -7.91 0.91 0.12
C CYS A 47 -6.84 1.40 1.11
N ALA A 48 -6.51 0.61 2.13
CA ALA A 48 -5.49 0.97 3.10
C ALA A 48 -4.10 1.09 2.45
N ALA A 49 -3.75 0.16 1.57
CA ALA A 49 -2.49 0.26 0.81
C ALA A 49 -2.49 1.50 -0.12
N PHE A 50 -3.62 1.81 -0.74
CA PHE A 50 -3.76 2.99 -1.60
C PHE A 50 -3.58 4.29 -0.80
N GLU A 51 -4.25 4.44 0.33
CA GLU A 51 -4.16 5.62 1.19
C GLU A 51 -2.76 5.79 1.79
N ALA A 52 -2.11 4.68 2.18
CA ALA A 52 -0.72 4.72 2.62
C ALA A 52 0.21 5.25 1.51
N LEU A 53 -0.01 4.87 0.25
CA LEU A 53 0.78 5.37 -0.87
C LEU A 53 0.59 6.87 -1.11
N GLU A 54 -0.60 7.42 -0.87
CA GLU A 54 -0.84 8.86 -0.98
C GLU A 54 -0.01 9.67 0.02
N MET A 55 0.41 9.06 1.12
CA MET A 55 1.04 9.75 2.26
C MET A 55 2.52 9.41 2.46
N ILE A 56 3.04 8.37 1.81
CA ILE A 56 4.46 7.98 1.93
C ILE A 56 5.28 8.70 0.86
N GLU A 57 6.43 9.23 1.26
CA GLU A 57 7.47 9.71 0.37
C GLU A 57 8.52 8.59 0.16
N PRO A 58 8.49 7.86 -0.97
CA PRO A 58 9.41 6.74 -1.15
C PRO A 58 10.80 7.21 -1.56
N CYS A 59 11.81 6.87 -0.76
CA CYS A 59 13.21 6.94 -1.19
C CYS A 59 13.59 5.83 -2.18
N ASP A 60 12.87 4.69 -2.16
CA ASP A 60 13.06 3.55 -3.07
C ASP A 60 11.72 2.81 -3.31
N HIS A 61 11.24 2.82 -4.55
CA HIS A 61 9.98 2.17 -4.95
C HIS A 61 10.01 0.63 -4.86
N SER A 62 11.19 0.00 -4.97
CA SER A 62 11.33 -1.45 -4.87
C SER A 62 11.13 -1.93 -3.44
N LEU A 63 11.66 -1.19 -2.46
CA LEU A 63 11.45 -1.44 -1.03
C LEU A 63 10.01 -1.13 -0.64
N LEU A 64 9.44 -0.04 -1.16
CA LEU A 64 8.04 0.33 -0.95
C LEU A 64 7.11 -0.82 -1.36
N ARG A 65 7.30 -1.42 -2.54
CA ARG A 65 6.49 -2.58 -2.99
C ARG A 65 6.51 -3.73 -1.97
N LYS A 66 7.70 -4.09 -1.50
CA LYS A 66 7.91 -5.21 -0.56
C LYS A 66 7.24 -4.95 0.78
N PHE A 67 7.41 -3.75 1.34
CA PHE A 67 6.88 -3.43 2.66
C PHE A 67 5.40 -3.08 2.64
N LEU A 68 4.90 -2.41 1.60
CA LEU A 68 3.48 -2.12 1.42
C LEU A 68 2.64 -3.39 1.47
N THR A 69 2.97 -4.38 0.64
CA THR A 69 2.21 -5.64 0.61
C THR A 69 2.30 -6.38 1.93
N LYS A 70 3.52 -6.49 2.49
CA LYS A 70 3.77 -7.24 3.72
C LYS A 70 3.07 -6.63 4.93
N GLU A 71 3.19 -5.32 5.13
CA GLU A 71 2.65 -4.65 6.30
C GLU A 71 1.14 -4.42 6.20
N THR A 72 0.61 -4.24 4.99
CA THR A 72 -0.85 -4.22 4.78
C THR A 72 -1.46 -5.58 5.08
N MET A 73 -0.86 -6.70 4.65
CA MET A 73 -1.42 -8.04 4.94
C MET A 73 -1.27 -8.44 6.41
N LYS A 74 -0.17 -8.07 7.08
CA LYS A 74 -0.01 -8.28 8.54
C LYS A 74 -0.97 -7.43 9.34
N SER A 75 -1.21 -6.22 8.87
CA SER A 75 -2.25 -5.35 9.38
C SER A 75 -3.57 -5.88 8.84
N THR A 76 -4.08 -6.97 9.39
CA THR A 76 -5.52 -7.23 9.34
C THR A 76 -6.19 -6.05 10.05
N ILE A 77 -6.42 -4.97 9.29
CA ILE A 77 -7.29 -3.85 9.65
C ILE A 77 -8.70 -4.42 9.86
N VAL A 78 -8.99 -5.54 9.17
CA VAL A 78 -10.14 -6.42 9.37
C VAL A 78 -9.93 -7.38 10.56
N SER A 79 -9.79 -6.82 11.75
CA SER A 79 -10.48 -7.37 12.92
C SER A 79 -10.78 -6.19 13.84
N ALA A 80 -11.65 -5.31 13.34
CA ALA A 80 -12.49 -4.51 14.22
C ALA A 80 -13.36 -5.51 15.01
N LYS A 81 -12.80 -6.08 16.09
CA LYS A 81 -13.63 -6.58 17.16
C LYS A 81 -14.51 -5.39 17.58
N PRO A 82 -15.84 -5.55 17.72
CA PRO A 82 -16.67 -4.45 18.18
C PRO A 82 -16.08 -3.94 19.51
N GLY A 83 -15.67 -2.66 19.53
CA GLY A 83 -14.99 -2.02 20.67
C GLY A 83 -13.48 -1.79 20.55
N LYS A 84 -12.78 -2.35 19.55
CA LYS A 84 -11.40 -1.94 19.19
C LYS A 84 -11.47 -1.09 17.93
N GLY A 85 -11.26 0.22 18.10
CA GLY A 85 -11.23 1.18 16.99
C GLY A 85 -10.35 0.68 15.85
N SER A 86 -10.77 0.98 14.62
CA SER A 86 -9.99 0.73 13.41
C SER A 86 -8.54 1.18 13.63
N ARG A 87 -7.57 0.27 13.45
CA ARG A 87 -6.15 0.67 13.48
C ARG A 87 -5.96 1.80 12.46
N LYS A 88 -5.38 2.91 12.90
CA LYS A 88 -5.30 4.13 12.10
C LYS A 88 -4.35 3.90 10.93
N ILE A 89 -4.66 4.51 9.77
CA ILE A 89 -3.79 4.48 8.59
C ILE A 89 -2.37 4.97 8.92
N SER A 90 -2.25 5.93 9.85
CA SER A 90 -0.98 6.41 10.41
C SER A 90 -0.09 5.28 10.95
N ASP A 91 -0.67 4.29 11.64
CA ASP A 91 0.11 3.17 12.20
C ASP A 91 0.70 2.29 11.09
N LEU A 92 0.02 2.18 9.95
CA LEU A 92 0.49 1.45 8.79
C LEU A 92 1.63 2.22 8.10
N ILE A 93 1.44 3.52 7.88
CA ILE A 93 2.44 4.43 7.30
C ILE A 93 3.72 4.35 8.13
N ASP A 94 3.63 4.59 9.44
CA ASP A 94 4.77 4.54 10.36
C ASP A 94 5.52 3.20 10.30
N ARG A 95 4.81 2.07 10.14
CA ARG A 95 5.45 0.75 10.03
C ARG A 95 6.21 0.61 8.71
N ILE A 96 5.64 1.10 7.61
CA ILE A 96 6.28 1.04 6.29
C ILE A 96 7.52 1.94 6.29
N GLU A 97 7.39 3.19 6.72
CA GLU A 97 8.50 4.15 6.78
C GLU A 97 9.65 3.66 7.65
N ARG A 98 9.37 3.17 8.88
CA ARG A 98 10.42 2.58 9.74
C ARG A 98 11.17 1.46 9.04
N LYS A 99 10.48 0.60 8.29
CA LYS A 99 11.12 -0.51 7.56
C LYS A 99 11.93 -0.03 6.37
N MET A 100 11.46 1.00 5.67
CA MET A 100 12.20 1.64 4.59
C MET A 100 13.48 2.31 5.11
N HIS A 101 13.40 3.04 6.23
CA HIS A 101 14.56 3.66 6.88
C HIS A 101 15.59 2.62 7.35
N CYS A 102 15.16 1.54 8.01
CA CYS A 102 16.09 0.47 8.42
C CYS A 102 16.74 -0.24 7.23
N ALA A 103 16.07 -0.32 6.08
CA ALA A 103 16.61 -0.94 4.87
C ALA A 103 17.56 0.01 4.11
N GLY A 104 17.25 1.31 4.07
CA GLY A 104 18.08 2.34 3.43
C GLY A 104 19.32 2.73 4.25
N GLY A 105 19.27 2.63 5.58
CA GLY A 105 20.41 2.92 6.46
C GLY A 105 21.61 1.98 6.30
N LEU A 106 21.44 0.85 5.61
CA LEU A 106 22.55 -0.06 5.24
C LEU A 106 23.42 0.47 4.08
N HIS A 107 22.97 1.50 3.36
CA HIS A 107 23.72 2.10 2.25
C HIS A 107 24.48 3.39 2.64
N ALA A 108 24.37 3.87 3.88
CA ALA A 108 24.97 5.14 4.32
C ALA A 108 26.35 4.98 5.01
N ILE A 109 26.97 3.81 4.95
CA ILE A 109 28.34 3.58 5.44
C ILE A 109 29.22 3.10 4.27
N GLN A 110 29.74 4.05 3.49
CA GLN A 110 30.96 3.87 2.70
C GLN A 110 31.80 5.14 2.81
#